data_AF-A0ABD6S9K1-F1
#
_entry.id   AF-A0ABD6S9K1-F1
#
_cell.length_a   1.000
_cell.length_b   1.000
_cell.length_c   1.000
_cell.angle_alpha   90.00
_cell.angle_beta   90.00
_cell.angle_gamma   90.00
#
_symmetry.space_group_name_H-M   'P 1'
#
loop_
_entity.id
_entity.type
_entity.pdbx_description
1 polymer ?
#
loop_
_entity_poly.entity_id
_entity_poly.type
_entity_poly.pdbx_seq_one_letter_code
_entity_poly.pdbx_strand_id
1 'polypeptide(L)'
;MAENPLDTLQGAEEYKQSILGNIRELEQDILNEGKKMPKALEKASKKGDWSDVERINHSIGRSLKWKKDWTDELANAKHAVERASWIESGYGVIVQFLDKAFIEEMDWYRRLVAEYGDTAMTNKEREDLVTKGELTKVEVMFATQTEKEAVRTFRLKMVERYYALISHVEKKAGKIVNAQGLQINQKGGIDGLVEGETATVHVETIPAWGTVQRFHYRTLVKEVKK
;
A
#
# COMPACT_ATOMS: atom_id res chain seq x y z
N MET A 1 3.76 17.34 -18.92
CA MET A 1 3.47 17.15 -17.47
C MET A 1 4.76 16.70 -16.84
N ALA A 2 5.19 17.27 -15.71
CA ALA A 2 6.38 16.78 -15.03
C ALA A 2 6.14 15.32 -14.62
N GLU A 3 7.05 14.42 -14.97
CA GLU A 3 7.01 13.04 -14.49
C GLU A 3 7.05 13.05 -12.96
N ASN A 4 6.16 12.31 -12.33
CA ASN A 4 6.19 12.16 -10.87
C ASN A 4 7.55 11.53 -10.52
N PRO A 5 8.37 12.12 -9.62
CA PRO A 5 9.67 11.56 -9.27
C PRO A 5 9.60 10.09 -8.82
N LEU A 6 8.47 9.68 -8.22
CA LEU A 6 8.22 8.31 -7.76
C LEU A 6 7.88 7.32 -8.89
N ASP A 7 7.69 7.78 -10.12
CA ASP A 7 7.55 6.92 -11.30
C ASP A 7 8.92 6.45 -11.83
N THR A 8 10.02 7.08 -11.39
CA THR A 8 11.39 6.68 -11.74
C THR A 8 12.00 5.84 -10.62
N LEU A 9 12.82 4.83 -10.95
CA LEU A 9 13.44 4.00 -9.92
C LEU A 9 14.39 4.82 -9.05
N GLN A 10 15.11 5.77 -9.65
CA GLN A 10 15.98 6.70 -8.93
C GLN A 10 15.18 7.50 -7.89
N GLY A 11 14.12 8.21 -8.30
CA GLY A 11 13.35 9.06 -7.38
C GLY A 11 12.61 8.27 -6.31
N ALA A 12 12.11 7.07 -6.63
CA ALA A 12 11.51 6.17 -5.64
C ALA A 12 12.54 5.66 -4.61
N GLU A 13 13.77 5.34 -5.06
CA GLU A 13 14.84 4.88 -4.18
C GLU A 13 15.34 6.03 -3.28
N GLU A 14 15.53 7.23 -3.83
CA GLU A 14 15.87 8.45 -3.07
C GLU A 14 14.83 8.74 -1.98
N TYR A 15 13.55 8.64 -2.33
CA TYR A 15 12.46 8.78 -1.36
C TYR A 15 12.57 7.73 -0.24
N LYS A 16 12.77 6.45 -0.58
CA LYS A 16 12.97 5.38 0.42
C LYS A 16 14.17 5.64 1.32
N GLN A 17 15.30 6.12 0.77
CA GLN A 17 16.48 6.45 1.56
C GLN A 17 16.23 7.63 2.51
N SER A 18 15.46 8.64 2.11
CA SER A 18 15.04 9.73 3.00
C SER A 18 14.25 9.22 4.21
N ILE A 19 13.29 8.31 4.00
CA ILE A 19 12.52 7.69 5.10
C ILE A 19 13.43 6.92 6.05
N LEU A 20 14.37 6.13 5.51
CA LEU A 20 15.34 5.39 6.31
C LEU A 20 16.26 6.32 7.11
N GLY A 21 16.63 7.47 6.54
CA GLY A 21 17.36 8.53 7.24
C GLY A 21 16.62 9.03 8.47
N ASN A 22 15.35 9.41 8.31
CA ASN A 22 14.49 9.89 9.41
C ASN A 22 14.35 8.84 10.53
N ILE A 23 14.22 7.56 10.18
CA ILE A 23 14.15 6.46 11.16
C ILE A 23 15.46 6.38 11.96
N ARG A 24 16.61 6.45 11.28
CA ARG A 24 17.94 6.39 11.93
C ARG A 24 18.19 7.58 12.85
N GLU A 25 17.78 8.78 12.43
CA GLU A 25 17.88 9.99 13.27
C GLU A 25 17.08 9.82 14.57
N LEU A 26 15.84 9.34 14.47
CA LEU A 26 15.00 9.08 15.65
C LEU A 26 15.56 7.98 16.54
N GLU A 27 16.15 6.93 15.97
CA GLU A 27 16.87 5.90 16.74
C GLU A 27 18.05 6.51 17.51
N GLN A 28 18.80 7.40 16.87
CA GLN A 28 19.92 8.09 17.50
C GLN A 28 19.46 9.04 18.62
N ASP A 29 18.34 9.75 18.44
CA ASP A 29 17.72 10.59 19.46
C ASP A 29 17.28 9.79 20.68
N ILE A 30 16.62 8.65 20.46
CA ILE A 30 16.20 7.73 21.54
C ILE A 30 17.43 7.27 22.33
N LEU A 31 18.49 6.86 21.64
CA LEU A 31 19.74 6.43 22.28
C LEU A 31 20.39 7.58 23.06
N ASN A 32 20.42 8.79 22.49
CA ASN A 32 21.04 9.96 23.12
C ASN A 32 20.26 10.44 24.36
N GLU A 33 18.93 10.45 24.31
CA GLU A 33 18.10 10.73 25.48
C GLU A 33 18.21 9.61 26.53
N GLY A 34 18.21 8.35 26.11
CA GLY A 34 18.39 7.20 27.00
C GLY A 34 19.69 7.25 27.80
N LYS A 35 20.79 7.72 27.21
CA LYS A 35 22.07 7.93 27.91
C LYS A 35 22.00 8.95 29.06
N LYS A 36 21.02 9.86 29.05
CA LYS A 36 20.81 10.87 30.12
C LYS A 36 20.04 10.27 31.31
N MET A 37 19.32 9.17 31.11
CA MET A 37 18.44 8.57 32.10
C MET A 37 19.13 8.16 33.41
N PRO A 38 20.31 7.51 33.41
CA PRO A 38 20.95 7.08 34.67
C PRO A 38 21.26 8.25 35.61
N LYS A 39 21.76 9.38 35.07
CA LYS A 39 22.03 10.59 35.86
C LYS A 39 20.76 11.24 36.39
N ALA A 40 19.69 11.24 35.59
CA ALA A 40 18.39 11.75 36.02
C ALA A 40 17.80 10.91 37.17
N LEU A 41 17.89 9.58 37.08
CA LEU A 41 17.46 8.66 38.13
C LEU A 41 18.26 8.82 39.42
N GLU A 42 19.59 9.01 39.31
CA GLU A 42 20.43 9.28 40.48
C GLU A 42 20.07 10.60 41.17
N LYS A 43 19.82 11.67 40.40
CA LYS A 43 19.35 12.95 40.93
C LYS A 43 17.99 12.78 41.61
N ALA A 44 17.06 12.06 40.98
CA ALA A 44 15.72 11.83 41.51
C ALA A 44 15.76 11.03 42.83
N SER A 45 16.58 9.98 42.93
CA SER A 45 16.67 9.20 44.17
C SER A 45 17.26 9.99 45.34
N LYS A 46 18.20 10.91 45.06
CA LYS A 46 18.86 11.75 46.07
C LYS A 46 18.02 12.95 46.50
N LYS A 47 17.30 13.58 45.56
CA LYS A 47 16.64 14.88 45.77
C LYS A 47 15.11 14.82 45.73
N GLY A 48 14.51 13.68 45.36
CA GLY A 48 13.06 13.54 45.17
C GLY A 48 12.50 14.27 43.95
N ASP A 49 13.34 14.89 43.11
CA ASP A 49 12.94 15.64 41.92
C ASP A 49 12.97 14.74 40.68
N TRP A 50 11.79 14.40 40.15
CA TRP A 50 11.59 13.51 39.01
C TRP A 50 11.46 14.22 37.66
N SER A 51 11.51 15.56 37.64
CA SER A 51 11.24 16.36 36.43
C SER A 51 12.11 15.98 35.23
N ASP A 52 13.40 15.69 35.47
CA ASP A 52 14.32 15.26 34.41
C ASP A 52 13.96 13.87 33.85
N VAL A 53 13.53 12.94 34.72
CA VAL A 53 13.11 11.59 34.31
C VAL A 53 11.86 11.67 33.45
N GLU A 54 10.87 12.45 33.88
CA GLU A 54 9.63 12.69 33.13
C GLU A 54 9.90 13.33 31.76
N ARG A 55 10.75 14.36 31.72
CA ARG A 55 11.14 15.03 30.47
C ARG A 55 11.82 14.07 29.49
N ILE A 56 12.77 13.25 29.98
CA ILE A 56 13.47 12.26 29.14
C ILE A 56 12.48 11.21 28.62
N ASN A 57 11.64 10.66 29.50
CA ASN A 57 10.62 9.69 29.11
C ASN A 57 9.66 10.26 28.06
N HIS A 58 9.21 11.49 28.24
CA HIS A 58 8.35 12.17 27.26
C HIS A 58 9.06 12.35 25.91
N SER A 59 10.33 12.74 25.93
CA SER A 59 11.13 12.88 24.70
C SER A 59 11.27 11.56 23.96
N ILE A 60 11.68 10.49 24.65
CA ILE A 60 11.80 9.14 24.09
C ILE A 60 10.45 8.66 23.54
N GLY A 61 9.36 8.86 24.29
CA GLY A 61 8.01 8.49 23.88
C GLY A 61 7.58 9.17 22.57
N ARG A 62 7.88 10.46 22.39
CA ARG A 62 7.62 11.19 21.14
C ARG A 62 8.45 10.63 19.99
N SER A 63 9.75 10.41 20.17
CA SER A 63 10.62 9.86 19.14
C SER A 63 10.19 8.44 18.73
N LEU A 64 9.76 7.61 19.68
CA LEU A 64 9.21 6.29 19.40
C LEU A 64 7.93 6.36 18.57
N LYS A 65 7.03 7.31 18.87
CA LYS A 65 5.81 7.54 18.08
C LYS A 65 6.16 7.92 16.64
N TRP A 66 7.03 8.90 16.44
CA TRP A 66 7.43 9.32 15.10
C TRP A 66 8.19 8.23 14.34
N LYS A 67 9.01 7.44 15.05
CA LYS A 67 9.69 6.29 14.45
C LYS A 67 8.68 5.28 13.91
N LYS A 68 7.62 5.01 14.67
CA LYS A 68 6.50 4.15 14.22
C LYS A 68 5.85 4.74 12.96
N ASP A 69 5.55 6.04 12.96
CA ASP A 69 4.93 6.71 11.81
C ASP A 69 5.78 6.60 10.53
N TRP A 70 7.09 6.84 10.62
CA TRP A 70 8.02 6.65 9.50
C TRP A 70 8.22 5.19 9.10
N THR A 71 8.16 4.26 10.05
CA THR A 71 8.23 2.82 9.75
C THR A 71 7.01 2.38 8.95
N ASP A 72 5.83 2.92 9.25
CA ASP A 72 4.65 2.69 8.43
C ASP A 72 4.81 3.30 7.03
N GLU A 73 5.38 4.51 6.93
CA GLU A 73 5.64 5.17 5.64
C GLU A 73 6.69 4.43 4.80
N LEU A 74 7.62 3.71 5.44
CA LEU A 74 8.60 2.90 4.72
C LEU A 74 7.94 1.81 3.86
N ALA A 75 6.76 1.30 4.26
CA ALA A 75 6.01 0.37 3.43
C ALA A 75 5.52 1.03 2.13
N ASN A 76 5.10 2.29 2.20
CA ASN A 76 4.70 3.09 1.04
C ASN A 76 5.89 3.36 0.11
N ALA A 77 7.04 3.73 0.68
CA ALA A 77 8.25 3.96 -0.10
C ALA A 77 8.75 2.67 -0.80
N LYS A 78 8.67 1.51 -0.14
CA LYS A 78 8.98 0.22 -0.76
C LYS A 78 8.06 -0.09 -1.95
N HIS A 79 6.76 0.14 -1.79
CA HIS A 79 5.82 -0.03 -2.90
C HIS A 79 6.12 0.91 -4.07
N ALA A 80 6.51 2.16 -3.82
CA ALA A 80 6.92 3.08 -4.87
C ALA A 80 8.13 2.55 -5.67
N VAL A 81 9.12 1.95 -4.99
CA VAL A 81 10.29 1.34 -5.64
C VAL A 81 9.89 0.14 -6.51
N GLU A 82 9.03 -0.74 -6.00
CA GLU A 82 8.50 -1.87 -6.80
C GLU A 82 7.76 -1.37 -8.04
N ARG A 83 6.87 -0.38 -7.86
CA ARG A 83 6.09 0.21 -8.94
C ARG A 83 6.98 0.83 -10.02
N ALA A 84 7.97 1.62 -9.63
CA ALA A 84 8.94 2.22 -10.55
C ALA A 84 9.76 1.15 -11.31
N SER A 85 10.17 0.09 -10.61
CA SER A 85 10.87 -1.03 -11.23
C SER A 85 10.02 -1.74 -12.30
N TRP A 86 8.70 -1.88 -12.07
CA TRP A 86 7.79 -2.44 -13.07
C TRP A 86 7.65 -1.54 -14.30
N ILE A 87 7.58 -0.22 -14.09
CA ILE A 87 7.53 0.76 -15.19
C ILE A 87 8.78 0.65 -16.06
N GLU A 88 9.97 0.68 -15.45
CA GLU A 88 11.25 0.56 -16.16
C GLU A 88 11.40 -0.78 -16.88
N SER A 89 10.78 -1.83 -16.36
CA SER A 89 10.72 -3.15 -17.00
C SER A 89 9.73 -3.24 -18.17
N GLY A 90 9.09 -2.12 -18.54
CA GLY A 90 8.16 -2.05 -19.67
C GLY A 90 6.71 -2.42 -19.33
N TYR A 91 6.36 -2.57 -18.05
CA TYR A 91 5.02 -2.94 -17.60
C TYR A 91 4.14 -1.73 -17.23
N GLY A 92 4.44 -0.54 -17.77
CA GLY A 92 3.75 0.70 -17.42
C GLY A 92 2.22 0.63 -17.58
N VAL A 93 1.70 -0.09 -18.57
CA VAL A 93 0.24 -0.27 -18.75
C VAL A 93 -0.39 -1.12 -17.64
N ILE A 94 0.32 -2.15 -17.17
CA ILE A 94 -0.12 -2.94 -16.01
C ILE A 94 -0.16 -2.05 -14.78
N VAL A 95 0.86 -1.21 -14.59
CA VAL A 95 0.91 -0.26 -13.47
C VAL A 95 -0.26 0.72 -13.52
N GLN A 96 -0.53 1.33 -14.69
CA GLN A 96 -1.67 2.24 -14.86
C GLN A 96 -3.01 1.56 -14.54
N PHE A 97 -3.19 0.31 -14.96
CA PHE A 97 -4.38 -0.47 -14.62
C PHE A 97 -4.52 -0.68 -13.11
N LEU A 98 -3.43 -1.03 -12.41
CA LEU A 98 -3.45 -1.26 -10.97
C LEU A 98 -3.60 0.05 -10.18
N ASP A 99 -3.04 1.16 -10.65
CA ASP A 99 -3.26 2.48 -10.06
C ASP A 99 -4.74 2.87 -10.14
N LYS A 100 -5.39 2.62 -11.28
CA LYS A 100 -6.84 2.79 -11.40
C LYS A 100 -7.61 1.87 -10.45
N ALA A 101 -7.22 0.59 -10.36
CA ALA A 101 -7.82 -0.34 -9.42
C ALA A 101 -7.71 0.14 -7.96
N PHE A 102 -6.56 0.69 -7.58
CA PHE A 102 -6.35 1.26 -6.25
C PHE A 102 -7.27 2.45 -5.99
N ILE A 103 -7.43 3.37 -6.95
CA ILE A 103 -8.34 4.51 -6.84
C ILE A 103 -9.78 4.03 -6.60
N GLU A 104 -10.25 3.07 -7.41
CA GLU A 104 -11.60 2.52 -7.26
C GLU A 104 -11.81 1.80 -5.91
N GLU A 105 -10.78 1.12 -5.38
CA GLU A 105 -10.83 0.52 -4.04
C GLU A 105 -10.87 1.58 -2.93
N MET A 106 -10.11 2.66 -3.07
CA MET A 106 -10.12 3.77 -2.11
C MET A 106 -11.47 4.50 -2.11
N ASP A 107 -12.08 4.68 -3.26
CA ASP A 107 -13.40 5.30 -3.36
C ASP A 107 -14.50 4.41 -2.79
N TRP A 108 -14.41 3.09 -3.00
CA TRP A 108 -15.25 2.12 -2.31
C TRP A 108 -15.08 2.21 -0.78
N TYR A 109 -13.84 2.22 -0.29
CA TYR A 109 -13.54 2.33 1.13
C TYR A 109 -14.11 3.62 1.75
N ARG A 110 -13.95 4.77 1.10
CA ARG A 110 -14.47 6.04 1.60
C ARG A 110 -15.98 6.04 1.72
N ARG A 111 -16.70 5.46 0.76
CA ARG A 111 -18.15 5.27 0.85
C ARG A 111 -18.53 4.35 2.01
N LEU A 112 -17.82 3.23 2.14
CA LEU A 112 -18.04 2.26 3.21
C LEU A 112 -17.86 2.90 4.60
N VAL A 113 -16.80 3.70 4.80
CA VAL A 113 -16.56 4.41 6.06
C VAL A 113 -17.62 5.49 6.31
N ALA A 114 -18.05 6.21 5.27
CA ALA A 114 -19.09 7.22 5.41
C ALA A 114 -20.44 6.61 5.83
N GLU A 115 -20.74 5.41 5.36
CA GLU A 115 -22.02 4.73 5.63
C GLU A 115 -21.99 3.87 6.90
N TYR A 116 -20.87 3.20 7.19
CA TYR A 116 -20.77 2.18 8.25
C TYR A 116 -19.67 2.46 9.28
N GLY A 117 -18.89 3.53 9.13
CA GLY A 117 -17.77 3.83 10.03
C GLY A 117 -18.19 4.26 11.44
N ASP A 118 -17.20 4.51 12.29
CA ASP A 118 -17.42 4.82 13.71
C ASP A 118 -18.21 6.12 13.95
N THR A 119 -18.20 7.05 12.99
CA THR A 119 -19.00 8.27 13.05
C THR A 119 -20.44 8.09 12.55
N ALA A 120 -20.70 7.03 11.78
CA ALA A 120 -22.01 6.78 11.18
C ALA A 120 -22.88 5.89 12.06
N MET A 121 -22.30 4.89 12.73
CA MET A 121 -23.04 3.94 13.54
C MET A 121 -22.17 3.26 14.61
N THR A 122 -22.85 2.63 15.57
CA THR A 122 -22.24 1.88 16.68
C THR A 122 -21.79 0.47 16.25
N ASN A 123 -20.90 -0.13 17.04
CA ASN A 123 -20.48 -1.53 16.85
C ASN A 123 -21.66 -2.51 16.84
N LYS A 124 -22.65 -2.30 17.71
CA LYS A 124 -23.82 -3.17 17.80
C LYS A 124 -24.67 -3.13 16.53
N GLU A 125 -24.89 -1.95 15.97
CA GLU A 125 -25.63 -1.78 14.71
C GLU A 125 -24.91 -2.48 13.54
N ARG A 126 -23.57 -2.41 13.48
CA ARG A 126 -22.78 -3.18 12.50
C ARG A 126 -22.94 -4.68 12.68
N GLU A 127 -22.90 -5.19 13.91
CA GLU A 127 -23.08 -6.62 14.19
C GLU A 127 -24.47 -7.12 13.80
N ASP A 128 -25.51 -6.31 14.02
CA ASP A 128 -26.86 -6.61 13.57
C ASP A 128 -26.95 -6.69 12.04
N LEU A 129 -26.30 -5.78 11.30
CA LEU A 129 -26.21 -5.81 9.83
C LEU A 129 -25.46 -7.05 9.32
N VAL A 130 -24.37 -7.44 10.01
CA VAL A 130 -23.65 -8.69 9.70
C VAL A 130 -24.55 -9.91 9.90
N THR A 131 -25.33 -9.93 10.97
CA THR A 131 -26.26 -11.03 11.27
C THR A 131 -27.37 -11.15 10.23
N LYS A 132 -27.82 -10.02 9.69
CA LYS A 132 -28.80 -9.95 8.60
C LYS A 132 -28.21 -10.28 7.22
N GLY A 133 -26.89 -10.37 7.10
CA GLY A 133 -26.21 -10.61 5.81
C GLY A 133 -26.15 -9.38 4.91
N GLU A 134 -26.43 -8.19 5.44
CA GLU A 134 -26.35 -6.92 4.71
C GLU A 134 -24.92 -6.38 4.67
N LEU A 135 -24.07 -6.81 5.62
CA LEU A 135 -22.66 -6.44 5.71
C LEU A 135 -21.81 -7.69 5.98
N THR A 136 -20.61 -7.74 5.42
CA THR A 136 -19.63 -8.79 5.72
C THR A 136 -18.69 -8.37 6.86
N LYS A 137 -18.09 -9.35 7.56
CA LYS A 137 -17.05 -9.08 8.56
C LYS A 137 -15.84 -8.33 7.98
N VAL A 138 -15.55 -8.55 6.70
CA VAL A 138 -14.46 -7.85 6.00
C VAL A 138 -14.81 -6.39 5.78
N GLU A 139 -16.05 -6.09 5.42
CA GLU A 139 -16.53 -4.71 5.29
C GLU A 139 -16.53 -4.00 6.64
N VAL A 140 -17.00 -4.65 7.72
CA VAL A 140 -16.88 -4.07 9.08
C VAL A 140 -15.43 -3.73 9.42
N MET A 141 -14.50 -4.66 9.15
CA MET A 141 -13.07 -4.44 9.41
C MET A 141 -12.54 -3.22 8.64
N PHE A 142 -12.93 -3.02 7.38
CA PHE A 142 -12.52 -1.85 6.61
C PHE A 142 -13.22 -0.57 7.06
N ALA A 143 -14.52 -0.63 7.39
CA ALA A 143 -15.29 0.54 7.83
C ALA A 143 -14.73 1.20 9.11
N THR A 144 -14.05 0.41 9.96
CA THR A 144 -13.45 0.88 11.22
C THR A 144 -11.93 1.12 11.13
N GLN A 145 -11.32 0.93 9.96
CA GLN A 145 -9.90 1.23 9.75
C GLN A 145 -9.67 2.72 9.54
N THR A 146 -8.45 3.18 9.82
CA THR A 146 -7.99 4.49 9.38
C THR A 146 -7.67 4.47 7.88
N GLU A 147 -7.73 5.62 7.21
CA GLU A 147 -7.37 5.72 5.79
C GLU A 147 -5.92 5.27 5.54
N LYS A 148 -5.01 5.54 6.48
CA LYS A 148 -3.62 5.09 6.42
C LYS A 148 -3.52 3.56 6.38
N GLU A 149 -4.30 2.86 7.20
CA GLU A 149 -4.33 1.40 7.24
C GLU A 149 -4.94 0.81 5.95
N ALA A 150 -6.05 1.39 5.47
CA ALA A 150 -6.69 0.98 4.23
C ALA A 150 -5.75 1.13 3.02
N VAL A 151 -5.09 2.28 2.89
CA VAL A 151 -4.08 2.54 1.84
C VAL A 151 -2.99 1.48 1.87
N ARG A 152 -2.44 1.17 3.05
CA ARG A 152 -1.41 0.15 3.21
C ARG A 152 -1.91 -1.22 2.74
N THR A 153 -3.10 -1.63 3.17
CA THR A 153 -3.69 -2.91 2.78
C THR A 153 -3.93 -2.99 1.27
N PHE A 154 -4.43 -1.94 0.64
CA PHE A 154 -4.70 -1.94 -0.80
C PHE A 154 -3.43 -1.91 -1.64
N ARG A 155 -2.39 -1.18 -1.21
CA ARG A 155 -1.08 -1.20 -1.88
C ARG A 155 -0.45 -2.59 -1.87
N LEU A 156 -0.46 -3.30 -0.73
CA LEU A 156 0.00 -4.69 -0.67
C LEU A 156 -0.76 -5.59 -1.65
N LYS A 157 -2.09 -5.42 -1.74
CA LYS A 157 -2.90 -6.15 -2.72
C LYS A 157 -2.57 -5.78 -4.16
N MET A 158 -2.14 -4.55 -4.47
CA MET A 158 -1.68 -4.21 -5.83
C MET A 158 -0.43 -4.99 -6.21
N VAL A 159 0.50 -5.15 -5.27
CA VAL A 159 1.70 -5.99 -5.46
C VAL A 159 1.33 -7.44 -5.73
N GLU A 160 0.43 -8.01 -4.92
CA GLU A 160 -0.08 -9.36 -5.14
C GLU A 160 -0.77 -9.53 -6.50
N ARG A 161 -1.62 -8.56 -6.88
CA ARG A 161 -2.33 -8.53 -8.17
C ARG A 161 -1.38 -8.42 -9.35
N TYR A 162 -0.32 -7.61 -9.24
CA TYR A 162 0.73 -7.51 -10.24
C TYR A 162 1.37 -8.89 -10.49
N TYR A 163 1.92 -9.51 -9.44
CA TYR A 163 2.60 -10.80 -9.59
C TYR A 163 1.65 -11.92 -10.03
N ALA A 164 0.40 -11.90 -9.57
CA ALA A 164 -0.61 -12.85 -10.03
C ALA A 164 -0.92 -12.69 -11.52
N LEU A 165 -1.02 -11.44 -12.02
CA LEU A 165 -1.24 -11.17 -13.43
C LEU A 165 -0.04 -11.61 -14.28
N ILE A 166 1.18 -11.22 -13.91
CA ILE A 166 2.41 -11.62 -14.61
C ILE A 166 2.54 -13.14 -14.64
N SER A 167 2.39 -13.80 -13.49
CA SER A 167 2.47 -15.26 -13.42
C SER A 167 1.40 -15.94 -14.30
N HIS A 168 0.20 -15.38 -14.38
CA HIS A 168 -0.85 -15.94 -15.24
C HIS A 168 -0.51 -15.81 -16.73
N VAL A 169 0.11 -14.70 -17.14
CA VAL A 169 0.59 -14.51 -18.52
C VAL A 169 1.75 -15.47 -18.81
N GLU A 170 2.73 -15.54 -17.91
CA GLU A 170 3.94 -16.37 -18.09
C GLU A 170 3.64 -17.87 -18.16
N LYS A 171 2.58 -18.34 -17.49
CA LYS A 171 2.11 -19.74 -17.59
C LYS A 171 1.82 -20.18 -19.03
N LYS A 172 1.49 -19.25 -19.94
CA LYS A 172 1.21 -19.53 -21.35
C LYS A 172 2.28 -19.01 -22.30
N ALA A 173 2.82 -17.83 -22.01
CA ALA A 173 3.78 -17.18 -22.89
C ALA A 173 5.24 -17.62 -22.66
N GLY A 174 5.54 -18.26 -21.52
CA GLY A 174 6.90 -18.29 -20.96
C GLY A 174 7.27 -16.94 -20.36
N LYS A 175 8.55 -16.72 -20.04
CA LYS A 175 9.02 -15.42 -19.53
C LYS A 175 8.67 -14.31 -20.52
N ILE A 176 8.13 -13.20 -20.03
CA ILE A 176 7.73 -12.06 -20.88
C ILE A 176 8.99 -11.39 -21.44
N VAL A 177 9.02 -11.20 -22.75
CA VAL A 177 10.07 -10.49 -23.49
C VAL A 177 9.63 -9.08 -23.85
N ASN A 178 8.37 -8.91 -24.23
CA ASN A 178 7.83 -7.61 -24.65
C ASN A 178 6.33 -7.50 -24.30
N ALA A 179 5.97 -6.42 -23.61
CA ALA A 179 4.60 -6.09 -23.22
C ALA A 179 4.11 -4.73 -23.79
N GLN A 180 4.84 -4.13 -24.74
CA GLN A 180 4.48 -2.83 -25.32
C GLN A 180 3.17 -2.85 -26.12
N GLY A 181 2.70 -4.03 -26.53
CA GLY A 181 1.42 -4.22 -27.19
C GLY A 181 0.21 -4.13 -26.27
N LEU A 182 0.40 -3.98 -24.95
CA LEU A 182 -0.69 -3.77 -24.00
C LEU A 182 -1.20 -2.33 -24.06
N GLN A 183 -2.50 -2.16 -23.83
CA GLN A 183 -3.15 -0.85 -23.70
C GLN A 183 -4.30 -0.93 -22.70
N ILE A 184 -4.74 0.23 -22.18
CA ILE A 184 -5.99 0.32 -21.43
C ILE A 184 -7.16 0.43 -22.41
N ASN A 185 -8.09 -0.52 -22.34
CA ASN A 185 -9.30 -0.53 -23.16
C ASN A 185 -10.37 0.44 -22.64
N GLN A 186 -11.44 0.64 -23.43
CA GLN A 186 -12.54 1.55 -23.09
C GLN A 186 -13.28 1.18 -21.79
N LYS A 187 -13.19 -0.08 -21.34
CA LYS A 187 -13.81 -0.55 -20.08
C LYS A 187 -12.86 -0.37 -18.89
N GLY A 188 -11.67 0.19 -19.10
CA GLY A 188 -10.66 0.42 -18.07
C GLY A 188 -9.85 -0.82 -17.69
N GLY A 189 -9.94 -1.91 -18.47
CA GLY A 189 -9.09 -3.08 -18.33
C GLY A 189 -7.89 -3.02 -19.28
N ILE A 190 -6.92 -3.89 -19.07
CA ILE A 190 -5.84 -4.18 -20.01
C ILE A 190 -6.37 -4.99 -21.20
N ASP A 191 -5.89 -4.68 -22.40
CA ASP A 191 -6.13 -5.44 -23.63
C ASP A 191 -4.89 -5.35 -24.52
N GLY A 192 -4.53 -6.41 -25.24
CA GLY A 192 -3.42 -6.40 -26.20
C GLY A 192 -2.55 -7.64 -26.21
N LEU A 193 -1.43 -7.54 -26.92
CA LEU A 193 -0.49 -8.64 -27.14
C LEU A 193 0.72 -8.55 -26.20
N VAL A 194 1.15 -9.71 -25.71
CA VAL A 194 2.38 -9.90 -24.96
C VAL A 194 3.20 -10.99 -25.65
N GLU A 195 4.45 -10.69 -25.94
CA GLU A 195 5.42 -11.65 -26.48
C GLU A 195 6.21 -12.25 -25.32
N GLY A 196 6.13 -13.57 -25.17
CA GLY A 196 7.00 -14.33 -24.28
C GLY A 196 7.95 -15.24 -25.05
N GLU A 197 8.91 -15.83 -24.34
CA GLU A 197 9.94 -16.71 -24.91
C GLU A 197 9.35 -17.95 -25.61
N THR A 198 8.17 -18.41 -25.20
CA THR A 198 7.52 -19.62 -25.73
C THR A 198 6.42 -19.31 -26.73
N ALA A 199 5.62 -18.26 -26.48
CA ALA A 199 4.49 -17.90 -27.34
C ALA A 199 4.12 -16.42 -27.22
N THR A 200 3.49 -15.88 -28.26
CA THR A 200 2.75 -14.62 -28.19
C THR A 200 1.33 -14.90 -27.70
N VAL A 201 0.90 -14.16 -26.68
CA VAL A 201 -0.44 -14.28 -26.09
C VAL A 201 -1.19 -12.97 -26.18
N HIS A 202 -2.50 -13.07 -26.38
CA HIS A 202 -3.43 -11.99 -26.16
C HIS A 202 -3.87 -11.98 -24.70
N VAL A 203 -3.74 -10.84 -24.04
CA VAL A 203 -4.11 -10.62 -22.64
C VAL A 203 -5.26 -9.62 -22.60
N GLU A 204 -6.36 -10.01 -21.97
CA GLU A 204 -7.49 -9.15 -21.71
C GLU A 204 -7.85 -9.23 -20.23
N THR A 205 -8.10 -8.10 -19.58
CA THR A 205 -8.70 -8.05 -18.26
C THR A 205 -10.09 -7.43 -18.31
N ILE A 206 -11.01 -8.01 -17.55
CA ILE A 206 -12.39 -7.54 -17.43
C ILE A 206 -12.58 -7.08 -15.98
N PRO A 207 -12.43 -5.77 -15.71
CA PRO A 207 -12.65 -5.21 -14.38
C PRO A 207 -14.14 -5.09 -14.05
N ALA A 208 -14.47 -5.20 -12.77
CA ALA A 208 -15.81 -5.06 -12.23
C ALA A 208 -15.78 -4.46 -10.82
N TRP A 209 -16.63 -3.47 -10.58
CA TRP A 209 -16.77 -2.74 -9.32
C TRP A 209 -18.14 -2.05 -9.28
N GLY A 210 -18.55 -1.52 -8.11
CA GLY A 210 -19.80 -0.78 -7.97
C GLY A 210 -19.95 -0.16 -6.59
N THR A 211 -21.17 0.28 -6.28
CA THR A 211 -21.52 0.91 -4.99
C THR A 211 -21.25 -0.04 -3.83
N VAL A 212 -21.75 -1.27 -3.93
CA VAL A 212 -21.58 -2.32 -2.92
C VAL A 212 -20.33 -3.16 -3.20
N GLN A 213 -19.97 -3.32 -4.48
CA GLN A 213 -18.95 -4.28 -4.89
C GLN A 213 -17.55 -3.65 -4.96
N ARG A 214 -16.64 -4.21 -4.14
CA ARG A 214 -15.21 -3.92 -4.22
C ARG A 214 -14.63 -4.28 -5.61
N PHE A 215 -13.63 -3.51 -6.04
CA PHE A 215 -12.94 -3.76 -7.30
C PHE A 215 -12.31 -5.16 -7.36
N HIS A 216 -12.61 -5.87 -8.43
CA HIS A 216 -12.00 -7.12 -8.82
C HIS A 216 -11.96 -7.21 -10.35
N TYR A 217 -11.20 -8.15 -10.89
CA TYR A 217 -11.11 -8.36 -12.33
C TYR A 217 -10.87 -9.83 -12.66
N ARG A 218 -11.23 -10.21 -13.88
CA ARG A 218 -10.84 -11.48 -14.48
C ARG A 218 -9.74 -11.24 -15.50
N THR A 219 -8.81 -12.17 -15.63
CA THR A 219 -7.79 -12.17 -16.68
C THR A 219 -8.05 -13.30 -17.65
N LEU A 220 -8.09 -12.98 -18.93
CA LEU A 220 -8.12 -13.91 -20.05
C LEU A 220 -6.77 -13.85 -20.76
N VAL A 221 -6.09 -14.99 -20.83
CA VAL A 221 -4.83 -15.13 -21.58
C VAL A 221 -5.05 -16.19 -22.64
N LYS A 222 -4.83 -15.86 -23.91
CA LYS A 222 -5.01 -16.78 -25.05
C LYS A 222 -3.78 -16.75 -25.94
N GLU A 223 -3.25 -17.91 -26.28
CA GLU A 223 -2.20 -17.98 -27.30
C GLU A 223 -2.75 -17.51 -28.65
N VAL A 224 -1.95 -16.71 -29.35
CA VAL A 224 -2.25 -16.30 -30.72
C VAL A 224 -1.83 -17.45 -31.63
N LYS A 225 -2.80 -18.09 -32.27
CA LYS A 225 -2.52 -19.13 -33.27
C LYS A 225 -1.87 -18.47 -34.49
N LYS A 226 -0.73 -19.01 -34.91
CA LYS A 226 -0.12 -18.69 -36.21
C LYS A 226 -1.02 -19.15 -37.36
#